data_AF-A0A7C3ULS5-F1
#
_entry.id   AF-A0A7C3ULS5-F1
#
_cell.length_a   1.000
_cell.length_b   1.000
_cell.length_c   1.000
_cell.angle_alpha   90.00
_cell.angle_beta   90.00
_cell.angle_gamma   90.00
#
_symmetry.space_group_name_H-M   'P 1'
#
loop_
_entity.id
_entity.type
_entity.pdbx_description
1 polymer ?
#
loop_
_entity_poly.entity_id
_entity_poly.type
_entity_poly.pdbx_seq_one_letter_code
_entity_poly.pdbx_strand_id
1 'polypeptide(L)'
;MIVLPGEFIEERKGRKLGKGVYEENGKVFAKVLGLPRVTDTEVSVIPLSGAYLPNVGDRVIGVVSTVEIAGWFVDINSPYLAFLPLGEAVEEFVDTSRVDLSRYFDTGDVIFCRISKVTKSKNVQVSMRDMVSRKLYGGVLIKVTPYKVPRIIGKGGSMIQMIKQKTKCDIYVGQNGVIWIRGENKGKAIEAILTIERESHTSGLTERIERMLST
;
A
#
# COMPACT_ATOMS: atom_id res chain seq x y z
N MET A 1 -4.70 0.57 24.54
CA MET A 1 -4.99 2.00 24.77
C MET A 1 -4.90 2.72 23.44
N ILE A 2 -5.88 3.53 23.09
CA ILE A 2 -5.87 4.39 21.90
C ILE A 2 -5.36 5.76 22.36
N VAL A 3 -4.57 6.45 21.52
CA VAL A 3 -4.07 7.81 21.78
C VAL A 3 -4.71 8.83 20.85
N LEU A 4 -4.94 10.03 21.38
CA LEU A 4 -5.42 11.19 20.63
C LEU A 4 -4.26 12.07 20.16
N PRO A 5 -4.42 12.86 19.07
CA PRO A 5 -3.45 13.88 18.72
C PRO A 5 -3.18 14.84 19.89
N GLY A 6 -1.91 15.09 20.20
CA GLY A 6 -1.45 15.89 21.33
C GLY A 6 -1.26 15.11 22.64
N GLU A 7 -1.64 13.83 22.68
CA GLU A 7 -1.48 13.01 23.88
C GLU A 7 -0.02 12.62 24.09
N PHE A 8 0.43 12.71 25.35
CA PHE A 8 1.78 12.32 25.75
C PHE A 8 1.95 10.80 25.68
N ILE A 9 3.04 10.36 25.06
CA ILE A 9 3.38 8.94 24.95
C ILE A 9 4.50 8.62 25.93
N GLU A 10 5.65 9.29 25.80
CA GLU A 10 6.80 9.09 26.68
C GLU A 10 7.82 10.23 26.61
N GLU A 11 8.81 10.20 27.49
CA GLU A 11 9.95 11.12 27.45
C GLU A 11 10.99 10.72 26.40
N ARG A 12 11.75 11.71 25.92
CA ARG A 12 12.79 11.50 24.91
C ARG A 12 13.98 10.72 25.47
N LYS A 13 13.95 9.39 25.36
CA LYS A 13 15.03 8.49 25.81
C LYS A 13 16.00 8.06 24.69
N GLY A 14 16.23 8.92 23.70
CA GLY A 14 17.16 8.64 22.58
C GLY A 14 16.67 7.63 21.53
N ARG A 15 15.45 7.09 21.67
CA ARG A 15 14.84 6.18 20.67
C ARG A 15 14.60 6.90 19.33
N LYS A 16 14.45 6.16 18.23
CA LYS A 16 14.04 6.74 16.95
C LYS A 16 12.58 7.19 17.01
N LEU A 17 12.27 8.35 16.44
CA LEU A 17 10.87 8.76 16.22
C LEU A 17 10.36 8.08 14.95
N GLY A 18 9.35 7.26 15.13
CA GLY A 18 8.62 6.59 14.07
C GLY A 18 7.51 7.46 13.49
N LYS A 19 6.57 6.80 12.82
CA LYS A 19 5.40 7.47 12.22
C LYS A 19 4.40 7.86 13.31
N GLY A 20 3.63 8.92 13.03
CA GLY A 20 2.49 9.30 13.87
C GLY A 20 2.86 9.94 15.20
N VAL A 21 4.13 10.31 15.41
CA VAL A 21 4.61 11.00 16.62
C VAL A 21 5.38 12.26 16.26
N TYR A 22 5.50 13.17 17.21
CA TYR A 22 6.41 14.32 17.16
C TYR A 22 7.05 14.56 18.53
N GLU A 23 8.15 15.29 18.54
CA GLU A 23 8.86 15.68 19.76
C GLU A 23 8.64 17.17 20.02
N GLU A 24 8.35 17.51 21.28
CA GLU A 24 8.26 18.88 21.75
C GLU A 24 8.75 18.94 23.21
N ASN A 25 9.68 19.85 23.51
CA ASN A 25 10.23 20.05 24.85
C ASN A 25 10.75 18.75 25.53
N GLY A 26 11.44 17.88 24.79
CA GLY A 26 11.98 16.62 25.32
C GLY A 26 10.93 15.54 25.62
N LYS A 27 9.68 15.74 25.15
CA LYS A 27 8.57 14.79 25.29
C LYS A 27 8.06 14.37 23.92
N VAL A 28 7.61 13.14 23.81
CA VAL A 28 7.06 12.55 22.59
C VAL A 28 5.54 12.52 22.69
N PHE A 29 4.88 13.10 21.70
CA PHE A 29 3.43 13.21 21.61
C PHE A 29 2.88 12.53 20.36
N ALA A 30 1.64 12.09 20.43
CA ALA A 30 0.91 11.54 19.29
C ALA A 30 0.53 12.66 18.31
N LYS A 31 0.79 12.45 17.01
CA LYS A 31 0.36 13.35 15.92
C LYS A 31 -1.02 12.97 15.36
N VAL A 32 -1.43 11.73 15.58
CA VAL A 32 -2.59 11.10 14.92
C VAL A 32 -3.35 10.24 15.91
N LEU A 33 -4.64 10.05 15.67
CA LEU A 33 -5.46 9.06 16.37
C LEU A 33 -4.96 7.65 16.04
N GLY A 34 -4.55 6.89 17.06
CA GLY A 34 -3.90 5.61 16.78
C GLY A 34 -3.62 4.73 17.99
N LEU A 35 -2.94 3.62 17.72
CA LEU A 35 -2.40 2.73 18.75
C LEU A 35 -0.90 3.06 18.94
N PRO A 36 -0.46 3.47 20.14
CA PRO A 36 0.95 3.70 20.39
C PRO A 36 1.69 2.36 20.34
N ARG A 37 2.86 2.37 19.71
CA ARG A 37 3.79 1.25 19.63
C ARG A 37 5.17 1.75 20.03
N VAL A 38 5.57 1.33 21.22
CA VAL A 38 6.88 1.61 21.79
C VAL A 38 7.69 0.33 21.73
N THR A 39 8.81 0.35 21.01
CA THR A 39 9.82 -0.71 21.03
C THR A 39 11.09 -0.17 21.67
N ASP A 40 12.08 -1.04 21.89
CA ASP A 40 13.38 -0.61 22.42
C ASP A 40 14.07 0.40 21.52
N THR A 41 13.78 0.36 20.22
CA THR A 41 14.45 1.16 19.18
C THR A 41 13.61 2.32 18.65
N GLU A 42 12.29 2.25 18.70
CA GLU A 42 11.40 3.21 18.02
C GLU A 42 10.11 3.49 18.80
N VAL A 43 9.68 4.75 18.76
CA VAL A 43 8.39 5.22 19.29
C VAL A 43 7.51 5.62 18.12
N SER A 44 6.36 5.00 17.95
CA SER A 44 5.46 5.27 16.83
C SER A 44 3.98 5.18 17.25
N VAL A 45 3.10 5.70 16.42
CA VAL A 45 1.65 5.52 16.54
C VAL A 45 1.15 4.93 15.23
N ILE A 46 0.48 3.78 15.33
CA ILE A 46 -0.20 3.14 14.19
C ILE A 46 -1.54 3.86 14.02
N PRO A 47 -1.76 4.59 12.91
CA PRO A 47 -3.00 5.32 12.70
C PRO A 47 -4.18 4.37 12.52
N LEU A 48 -5.34 4.74 13.06
CA LEU A 48 -6.59 3.97 12.85
C LEU A 48 -7.27 4.30 11.51
N SER A 49 -6.96 5.46 10.93
CA SER A 49 -7.53 5.94 9.66
C SER A 49 -6.58 6.93 8.98
N GLY A 50 -6.87 7.25 7.71
CA GLY A 50 -6.15 8.26 6.93
C GLY A 50 -5.69 7.76 5.56
N ALA A 51 -5.07 8.67 4.81
CA ALA A 51 -4.51 8.39 3.50
C ALA A 51 -3.22 7.57 3.58
N TYR A 52 -2.89 6.87 2.50
CA TYR A 52 -1.60 6.21 2.37
C TYR A 52 -0.47 7.23 2.33
N LEU A 53 0.55 7.03 3.16
CA LEU A 53 1.79 7.81 3.13
C LEU A 53 2.91 6.93 2.58
N PRO A 54 3.46 7.24 1.39
CA PRO A 54 4.46 6.42 0.73
C PRO A 54 5.74 6.23 1.55
N ASN A 55 6.26 5.01 1.59
CA ASN A 55 7.54 4.70 2.21
C ASN A 55 8.40 3.86 1.28
N VAL A 56 9.70 4.10 1.32
CA VAL A 56 10.66 3.30 0.56
C VAL A 56 10.52 1.83 0.93
N GLY A 57 10.39 0.98 -0.09
CA GLY A 57 10.19 -0.46 0.07
C GLY A 57 8.74 -0.92 0.02
N ASP A 58 7.77 -0.02 0.16
CA ASP A 58 6.36 -0.38 0.04
C ASP A 58 6.06 -0.86 -1.38
N ARG A 59 5.22 -1.89 -1.49
CA ARG A 59 4.68 -2.37 -2.77
C ARG A 59 3.27 -1.85 -2.92
N VAL A 60 2.97 -1.22 -4.06
CA VAL A 60 1.73 -0.49 -4.29
C VAL A 60 1.16 -0.82 -5.66
N ILE A 61 -0.15 -0.65 -5.81
CA ILE A 61 -0.79 -0.69 -7.13
C ILE A 61 -1.07 0.75 -7.55
N GLY A 62 -0.56 1.13 -8.71
CA GLY A 62 -0.76 2.45 -9.28
C GLY A 62 -1.42 2.40 -10.65
N VAL A 63 -2.04 3.51 -11.03
CA VAL A 63 -2.59 3.72 -12.38
C VAL A 63 -1.76 4.80 -13.07
N VAL A 64 -1.29 4.51 -14.28
CA VAL A 64 -0.55 5.48 -15.09
C VAL A 64 -1.48 6.62 -15.46
N SER A 65 -1.10 7.82 -15.07
CA SER A 65 -1.89 9.04 -15.25
C SER A 65 -1.46 9.82 -16.49
N THR A 66 -0.16 9.89 -16.77
CA THR A 66 0.39 10.61 -17.92
C THR A 66 1.75 10.01 -18.31
N VAL A 67 2.01 9.98 -19.60
CA VAL A 67 3.29 9.58 -20.20
C VAL A 67 4.10 10.84 -20.49
N GLU A 68 5.34 10.89 -20.02
CA GLU A 68 6.28 12.00 -20.21
C GLU A 68 7.55 11.51 -20.93
N ILE A 69 8.36 12.42 -21.48
CA ILE A 69 9.59 12.06 -22.19
C ILE A 69 10.58 11.28 -21.29
N ALA A 70 10.60 11.58 -19.98
CA ALA A 70 11.52 11.00 -19.03
C ALA A 70 10.95 9.82 -18.22
N GLY A 71 9.68 9.46 -18.41
CA GLY A 71 9.01 8.44 -17.62
C GLY A 71 7.49 8.62 -17.52
N TRP A 72 6.89 8.12 -16.44
CA TRP A 72 5.44 8.11 -16.28
C TRP A 72 5.03 8.67 -14.93
N PHE A 73 3.98 9.47 -14.90
CA PHE A 73 3.30 9.80 -13.66
C PHE A 73 2.30 8.70 -13.30
N VAL A 74 2.30 8.29 -12.03
CA VAL A 74 1.51 7.16 -11.53
C VAL A 74 0.71 7.61 -10.32
N ASP A 75 -0.63 7.51 -10.40
CA ASP A 75 -1.50 7.67 -9.25
C ASP A 75 -1.41 6.42 -8.37
N ILE A 76 -0.88 6.60 -7.16
CA ILE A 76 -0.70 5.56 -6.16
C ILE A 76 -1.69 5.69 -5.00
N ASN A 77 -2.84 6.34 -5.20
CA ASN A 77 -3.87 6.52 -4.16
C ASN A 77 -3.30 7.15 -2.87
N SER A 78 -2.46 8.15 -3.07
CA SER A 78 -1.79 8.91 -2.01
C SER A 78 -1.95 10.41 -2.27
N PRO A 79 -1.71 11.29 -1.28
CA PRO A 79 -1.72 12.74 -1.51
C PRO A 79 -0.66 13.23 -2.50
N TYR A 80 0.31 12.37 -2.83
CA TYR A 80 1.43 12.67 -3.72
C TYR A 80 1.37 11.77 -4.97
N LEU A 81 1.59 12.38 -6.13
CA LEU A 81 1.75 11.66 -7.39
C LEU A 81 3.15 11.02 -7.42
N ALA A 82 3.23 9.76 -7.85
CA ALA A 82 4.51 9.09 -8.02
C ALA A 82 5.03 9.27 -9.45
N PHE A 83 6.35 9.27 -9.61
CA PHE A 83 7.01 9.25 -10.91
C PHE A 83 7.75 7.93 -11.09
N LEU A 84 7.58 7.30 -12.25
CA LEU A 84 8.30 6.12 -12.71
C LEU A 84 9.33 6.56 -13.75
N PRO A 85 10.62 6.72 -13.39
CA PRO A 85 11.66 7.04 -14.37
C PRO A 85 11.84 5.92 -15.39
N LEU A 86 12.21 6.27 -16.62
CA LEU A 86 12.54 5.30 -17.68
C LEU A 86 13.51 4.20 -17.21
N GLY A 87 14.60 4.62 -16.57
CA GLY A 87 15.61 3.68 -16.05
C GLY A 87 15.08 2.74 -14.96
N GLU A 88 14.03 3.11 -14.23
CA GLU A 88 13.41 2.25 -13.22
C GLU A 88 12.27 1.38 -13.78
N ALA A 89 11.87 1.63 -15.03
CA ALA A 89 10.78 0.94 -15.72
C ALA A 89 11.28 -0.18 -16.62
N VAL A 90 12.39 0.05 -17.34
CA VAL A 90 12.92 -0.84 -18.36
C VAL A 90 14.43 -1.01 -18.15
N GLU A 91 14.93 -2.22 -18.40
CA GLU A 91 16.37 -2.53 -18.29
C GLU A 91 17.16 -2.21 -19.57
N GLU A 92 16.48 -2.22 -20.72
CA GLU A 92 17.10 -1.95 -22.01
C GLU A 92 17.34 -0.44 -22.24
N PHE A 93 18.29 -0.12 -23.10
CA PHE A 93 18.49 1.25 -23.54
C PHE A 93 17.36 1.68 -24.47
N VAL A 94 16.74 2.82 -24.17
CA VAL A 94 15.64 3.39 -24.95
C VAL A 94 16.03 4.79 -25.42
N ASP A 95 16.10 4.95 -26.75
CA ASP A 95 16.28 6.26 -27.37
C ASP A 95 14.95 7.02 -27.39
N THR A 96 14.76 7.91 -26.41
CA THR A 96 13.53 8.70 -26.23
C THR A 96 13.26 9.68 -27.37
N SER A 97 14.23 9.94 -28.26
CA SER A 97 14.01 10.76 -29.47
C SER A 97 13.31 10.00 -30.60
N ARG A 98 13.32 8.66 -30.54
CA ARG A 98 12.79 7.77 -31.57
C ARG A 98 11.65 6.90 -31.09
N VAL A 99 11.54 6.72 -29.77
CA VAL A 99 10.62 5.78 -29.14
C VAL A 99 9.64 6.54 -28.26
N ASP A 100 8.36 6.37 -28.55
CA ASP A 100 7.30 6.76 -27.62
C ASP A 100 7.24 5.79 -26.44
N LEU A 101 7.32 6.34 -25.23
CA LEU A 101 7.27 5.60 -23.98
C LEU A 101 5.89 4.98 -23.71
N SER A 102 4.83 5.45 -24.38
CA SER A 102 3.47 4.89 -24.31
C SER A 102 3.44 3.39 -24.64
N ARG A 103 4.40 2.90 -25.44
CA ARG A 103 4.52 1.48 -25.81
C ARG A 103 4.75 0.54 -24.62
N TYR A 104 5.35 1.03 -23.54
CA TYR A 104 5.61 0.22 -22.33
C TYR A 104 4.45 0.34 -21.34
N PHE A 105 4.08 1.58 -21.04
CA PHE A 105 2.96 1.92 -20.20
C PHE A 105 2.24 3.12 -20.81
N ASP A 106 0.94 2.98 -21.02
CA ASP A 106 0.06 4.01 -21.51
C ASP A 106 -0.87 4.51 -20.39
N THR A 107 -1.50 5.65 -20.62
CA THR A 107 -2.45 6.25 -19.69
C THR A 107 -3.60 5.28 -19.39
N GLY A 108 -3.90 5.08 -18.11
CA GLY A 108 -4.90 4.13 -17.62
C GLY A 108 -4.35 2.74 -17.31
N ASP A 109 -3.11 2.43 -17.68
CA ASP A 109 -2.50 1.15 -17.33
C ASP A 109 -2.34 0.97 -15.82
N VAL A 110 -2.61 -0.24 -15.34
CA VAL A 110 -2.46 -0.60 -13.94
C VAL A 110 -1.12 -1.31 -13.75
N ILE A 111 -0.32 -0.85 -12.79
CA ILE A 111 0.98 -1.44 -12.46
C ILE A 111 1.05 -1.81 -10.99
N PHE A 112 1.65 -2.95 -10.70
CA PHE A 112 2.13 -3.31 -9.36
C PHE A 112 3.62 -3.00 -9.31
N CYS A 113 4.03 -2.10 -8.44
CA CYS A 113 5.38 -1.56 -8.39
C CYS A 113 5.85 -1.34 -6.95
N ARG A 114 7.13 -1.03 -6.78
CA ARG A 114 7.74 -0.73 -5.48
C ARG A 114 8.10 0.74 -5.38
N ILE A 115 7.90 1.34 -4.21
CA ILE A 115 8.41 2.68 -3.90
C ILE A 115 9.94 2.58 -3.76
N SER A 116 10.68 3.20 -4.69
CA SER A 116 12.14 3.20 -4.70
C SER A 116 12.73 4.36 -3.90
N LYS A 117 12.08 5.54 -3.93
CA LYS A 117 12.57 6.74 -3.26
C LYS A 117 11.43 7.63 -2.78
N VAL A 118 11.61 8.24 -1.61
CA VAL A 118 10.74 9.30 -1.10
C VAL A 118 11.64 10.43 -0.58
N THR A 119 11.54 11.63 -1.15
CA THR A 119 12.36 12.78 -0.75
C THR A 119 11.73 13.54 0.42
N LYS A 120 12.51 14.44 1.05
CA LYS A 120 11.99 15.34 2.11
C LYS A 120 10.85 16.23 1.59
N SER A 121 10.94 16.66 0.33
CA SER A 121 9.90 17.43 -0.37
C SER A 121 8.70 16.59 -0.83
N LYS A 122 8.62 15.32 -0.43
CA LYS A 122 7.53 14.39 -0.77
C LYS A 122 7.42 14.04 -2.25
N ASN A 123 8.51 14.16 -3.00
CA ASN A 123 8.60 13.55 -4.32
C ASN A 123 8.75 12.04 -4.16
N VAL A 124 7.87 11.28 -4.81
CA VAL A 124 7.81 9.83 -4.72
C VAL A 124 8.26 9.23 -6.05
N GLN A 125 9.21 8.31 -5.99
CA GLN A 125 9.61 7.52 -7.15
C GLN A 125 9.20 6.05 -6.96
N VAL A 126 8.70 5.46 -8.03
CA VAL A 126 8.39 4.04 -8.12
C VAL A 126 9.37 3.33 -9.05
N SER A 127 9.45 2.01 -8.90
CA SER A 127 10.30 1.14 -9.71
C SER A 127 9.57 -0.14 -10.08
N MET A 128 9.84 -0.61 -11.30
CA MET A 128 9.41 -1.90 -11.84
C MET A 128 10.51 -2.96 -11.72
N ARG A 129 11.68 -2.64 -11.16
CA ARG A 129 12.82 -3.57 -11.00
C ARG A 129 12.69 -4.55 -9.82
N ASP A 130 11.59 -4.52 -9.06
CA ASP A 130 11.32 -5.51 -8.01
C ASP A 130 10.75 -6.79 -8.65
N MET A 131 11.22 -7.98 -8.22
CA MET A 131 10.84 -9.29 -8.81
C MET A 131 9.33 -9.51 -8.96
N VAL A 132 8.51 -8.95 -8.06
CA VAL A 132 7.06 -9.11 -8.09
C VAL A 132 6.35 -8.04 -8.91
N SER A 133 7.06 -7.00 -9.37
CA SER A 133 6.49 -5.90 -10.15
C SER A 133 6.02 -6.39 -11.50
N ARG A 134 4.90 -5.83 -11.97
CA ARG A 134 4.32 -6.14 -13.28
C ARG A 134 3.19 -5.21 -13.65
N LYS A 135 2.95 -5.11 -14.96
CA LYS A 135 1.69 -4.58 -15.48
C LYS A 135 0.57 -5.59 -15.22
N LEU A 136 -0.57 -5.09 -14.73
CA LEU A 136 -1.75 -5.87 -14.39
C LEU A 136 -2.81 -5.67 -15.48
N TYR A 137 -3.22 -6.76 -16.11
CA TYR A 137 -4.13 -6.73 -17.26
C TYR A 137 -5.51 -7.28 -16.93
N GLY A 138 -6.54 -6.52 -17.26
CA GLY A 138 -7.93 -6.84 -16.94
C GLY A 138 -8.20 -6.78 -15.43
N GLY A 139 -9.18 -7.56 -14.96
CA GLY A 139 -9.57 -7.57 -13.54
C GLY A 139 -10.30 -6.30 -13.11
N VAL A 140 -10.39 -6.10 -11.79
CA VAL A 140 -11.02 -4.95 -11.16
C VAL A 140 -10.17 -4.41 -10.02
N LEU A 141 -10.23 -3.10 -9.80
CA LEU A 141 -9.61 -2.42 -8.68
C LEU A 141 -10.64 -2.13 -7.60
N ILE A 142 -10.31 -2.45 -6.35
CA ILE A 142 -11.05 -1.99 -5.18
C ILE A 142 -10.12 -1.18 -4.28
N LYS A 143 -10.72 -0.24 -3.55
CA LYS A 143 -10.02 0.60 -2.57
C LYS A 143 -10.47 0.22 -1.17
N VAL A 144 -9.51 0.03 -0.28
CA VAL A 144 -9.70 -0.19 1.15
C VAL A 144 -8.86 0.82 1.92
N THR A 145 -9.17 0.99 3.20
CA THR A 145 -8.36 1.80 4.11
C THR A 145 -6.92 1.24 4.18
N PRO A 146 -5.88 2.01 3.83
CA PRO A 146 -4.49 1.53 3.79
C PRO A 146 -4.03 0.89 5.10
N TYR A 147 -4.45 1.46 6.23
CA TYR A 147 -4.12 0.95 7.57
C TYR A 147 -4.74 -0.41 7.90
N LYS A 148 -5.76 -0.86 7.14
CA LYS A 148 -6.38 -2.18 7.28
C LYS A 148 -5.75 -3.24 6.35
N VAL A 149 -4.86 -2.85 5.45
CA VAL A 149 -4.16 -3.78 4.54
C VAL A 149 -3.42 -4.91 5.26
N PRO A 150 -2.66 -4.67 6.36
CA PRO A 150 -2.00 -5.76 7.09
C PRO A 150 -2.98 -6.82 7.61
N ARG A 151 -4.19 -6.39 7.99
CA ARG A 151 -5.25 -7.30 8.45
C ARG A 151 -5.81 -8.15 7.31
N ILE A 152 -6.00 -7.56 6.13
CA ILE A 152 -6.46 -8.25 4.92
C ILE A 152 -5.44 -9.30 4.45
N ILE A 153 -4.15 -8.97 4.51
CA ILE A 153 -3.07 -9.91 4.18
C ILE A 153 -3.05 -11.08 5.19
N GLY A 154 -3.23 -10.77 6.48
CA GLY A 154 -3.15 -11.74 7.56
C GLY A 154 -1.71 -12.11 7.92
N LYS A 155 -1.53 -12.82 9.03
CA LYS A 155 -0.20 -13.21 9.54
C LYS A 155 0.51 -14.10 8.49
N GLY A 156 1.65 -13.64 7.98
CA GLY A 156 2.40 -14.35 6.93
C GLY A 156 1.68 -14.47 5.58
N GLY A 157 0.61 -13.69 5.35
CA GLY A 157 -0.19 -13.79 4.13
C GLY A 157 -1.23 -14.90 4.12
N SER A 158 -1.51 -15.54 5.26
CA SER A 158 -2.45 -16.67 5.34
C SER A 158 -3.86 -16.32 4.87
N MET A 159 -4.37 -15.14 5.24
CA MET A 159 -5.74 -14.72 4.93
C MET A 159 -5.92 -14.48 3.44
N ILE A 160 -4.99 -13.73 2.82
CA ILE A 160 -5.08 -13.47 1.39
C ILE A 160 -4.85 -14.75 0.57
N GLN A 161 -3.97 -15.66 1.00
CA GLN A 161 -3.79 -16.94 0.32
C GLN A 161 -5.04 -17.82 0.39
N MET A 162 -5.71 -17.89 1.53
CA MET A 162 -6.98 -18.59 1.68
C MET A 162 -8.05 -18.05 0.72
N ILE A 163 -8.19 -16.72 0.62
CA ILE A 163 -9.14 -16.09 -0.31
C ILE A 163 -8.78 -16.46 -1.75
N LYS A 164 -7.51 -16.35 -2.14
CA LYS A 164 -7.05 -16.75 -3.48
C LYS A 164 -7.38 -18.20 -3.81
N GLN A 165 -7.10 -19.13 -2.88
CA GLN A 165 -7.33 -20.56 -3.07
C GLN A 165 -8.82 -20.89 -3.21
N LYS A 166 -9.67 -20.36 -2.32
CA LYS A 166 -11.12 -20.65 -2.33
C LYS A 166 -11.82 -20.00 -3.52
N THR A 167 -11.42 -18.80 -3.93
CA THR A 167 -12.05 -18.08 -5.04
C THR A 167 -11.40 -18.38 -6.40
N LYS A 168 -10.23 -19.02 -6.42
CA LYS A 168 -9.40 -19.21 -7.62
C LYS A 168 -9.12 -17.92 -8.38
N CYS A 169 -8.99 -16.80 -7.64
CA CYS A 169 -8.71 -15.48 -8.20
C CYS A 169 -7.24 -15.10 -8.00
N ASP A 170 -6.67 -14.42 -8.99
CA ASP A 170 -5.43 -13.68 -8.85
C ASP A 170 -5.70 -12.40 -8.07
N ILE A 171 -5.00 -12.20 -6.95
CA ILE A 171 -5.17 -11.01 -6.10
C ILE A 171 -3.82 -10.38 -5.79
N TYR A 172 -3.68 -9.09 -6.05
CA TYR A 172 -2.53 -8.29 -5.65
C TYR A 172 -2.99 -7.21 -4.68
N VAL A 173 -2.30 -7.08 -3.55
CA VAL A 173 -2.65 -6.15 -2.48
C VAL A 173 -1.52 -5.12 -2.36
N GLY A 174 -1.83 -3.87 -2.68
CA GLY A 174 -0.93 -2.74 -2.47
C GLY A 174 -1.03 -2.20 -1.04
N GLN A 175 0.10 -1.79 -0.47
CA GLN A 175 0.16 -1.10 0.84
C GLN A 175 -0.60 0.24 0.81
N ASN A 176 -0.86 0.78 -0.36
CA ASN A 176 -1.67 1.98 -0.59
C ASN A 176 -3.18 1.78 -0.50
N GLY A 177 -3.62 0.59 -0.08
CA GLY A 177 -5.05 0.26 0.02
C GLY A 177 -5.72 0.00 -1.32
N VAL A 178 -4.95 -0.06 -2.43
CA VAL A 178 -5.47 -0.47 -3.73
C VAL A 178 -5.25 -1.96 -3.89
N ILE A 179 -6.31 -2.69 -4.23
CA ILE A 179 -6.29 -4.14 -4.42
C ILE A 179 -6.80 -4.44 -5.82
N TRP A 180 -6.04 -5.23 -6.56
CA TRP A 180 -6.42 -5.72 -7.88
C TRP A 180 -6.84 -7.17 -7.80
N ILE A 181 -7.96 -7.49 -8.44
CA ILE A 181 -8.57 -8.83 -8.41
C ILE A 181 -8.96 -9.24 -9.82
N ARG A 182 -8.54 -10.44 -10.23
CA ARG A 182 -8.93 -11.04 -11.51
C ARG A 182 -9.31 -12.51 -11.32
N GLY A 183 -10.44 -12.89 -11.91
CA GLY A 183 -10.96 -14.25 -11.87
C GLY A 183 -12.47 -14.27 -12.02
N GLU A 184 -13.04 -15.47 -12.16
CA GLU A 184 -14.48 -15.67 -12.31
C GLU A 184 -15.23 -15.29 -11.04
N ASN A 185 -14.76 -15.79 -9.88
CA ASN A 185 -15.38 -15.54 -8.56
C ASN A 185 -14.93 -14.22 -7.92
N LYS A 186 -14.55 -13.21 -8.71
CA LYS A 186 -14.10 -11.91 -8.20
C LYS A 186 -15.11 -11.26 -7.26
N GLY A 187 -16.41 -11.46 -7.47
CA GLY A 187 -17.47 -10.97 -6.58
C GLY A 187 -17.33 -11.48 -5.14
N LYS A 188 -17.17 -12.81 -4.96
CA LYS A 188 -16.94 -13.42 -3.65
C LYS A 188 -15.64 -12.93 -3.00
N ALA A 189 -14.59 -12.76 -3.79
CA ALA A 189 -13.31 -12.23 -3.29
C ALA A 189 -13.44 -10.79 -2.79
N ILE A 190 -14.13 -9.92 -3.54
CA ILE A 190 -14.39 -8.53 -3.15
C ILE A 190 -15.22 -8.49 -1.87
N GLU A 191 -16.29 -9.27 -1.79
CA GLU A 191 -17.16 -9.31 -0.62
C GLU A 191 -16.39 -9.75 0.64
N ALA A 192 -15.53 -10.76 0.52
CA ALA A 192 -14.69 -11.23 1.63
C ALA A 192 -13.73 -10.13 2.09
N ILE A 193 -13.06 -9.43 1.17
CA ILE A 193 -12.12 -8.36 1.49
C ILE A 193 -12.81 -7.18 2.17
N LEU A 194 -13.96 -6.73 1.65
CA LEU A 194 -14.74 -5.65 2.25
C LEU A 194 -15.31 -6.04 3.62
N THR A 195 -15.66 -7.31 3.81
CA THR A 195 -16.08 -7.82 5.12
C THR A 195 -14.92 -7.82 6.11
N ILE A 196 -13.72 -8.22 5.69
CA ILE A 196 -12.52 -8.12 6.53
C ILE A 196 -12.21 -6.68 6.92
N GLU A 197 -12.38 -5.73 5.99
CA GLU A 197 -12.18 -4.32 6.27
C GLU A 197 -13.16 -3.81 7.33
N ARG A 198 -14.46 -4.14 7.21
CA ARG A 198 -15.48 -3.70 8.17
C ARG A 198 -15.29 -4.33 9.55
N GLU A 199 -14.90 -5.60 9.59
CA GLU A 199 -14.81 -6.37 10.83
C GLU A 199 -13.38 -6.52 11.36
N SER A 200 -12.46 -5.60 11.01
CA SER A 200 -11.04 -5.72 11.36
C SER A 200 -10.74 -5.86 12.86
N HIS A 201 -11.69 -5.52 13.73
CA HIS A 201 -11.58 -5.54 15.19
C HIS A 201 -12.08 -6.83 15.86
N THR A 202 -12.69 -7.76 15.12
CA THR A 202 -13.27 -8.99 15.68
C THR A 202 -12.26 -10.15 15.71
N SER A 203 -12.36 -11.00 16.73
CA SER A 203 -11.66 -12.28 16.82
C SER A 203 -12.38 -13.35 15.96
N GLY A 204 -11.67 -14.40 15.54
CA GLY A 204 -12.27 -15.51 14.75
C GLY A 204 -12.60 -15.19 13.29
N LEU A 205 -12.18 -14.02 12.79
CA LEU A 205 -12.52 -13.55 11.44
C LEU A 205 -12.11 -14.53 10.33
N THR A 206 -10.98 -15.23 10.48
CA THR A 206 -10.50 -16.20 9.49
C THR A 206 -11.51 -17.33 9.24
N GLU A 207 -12.02 -17.96 10.30
CA GLU A 207 -12.98 -19.06 10.19
C GLU A 207 -14.33 -18.60 9.62
N ARG A 208 -14.72 -17.36 9.92
CA ARG A 208 -15.95 -16.78 9.38
C ARG A 208 -15.84 -16.53 7.88
N ILE A 209 -14.72 -15.96 7.43
CA ILE A 209 -14.45 -15.76 6.00
C ILE A 209 -14.34 -17.09 5.28
N GLU A 210 -13.74 -18.11 5.90
CA GLU A 210 -13.68 -19.45 5.32
C GLU A 210 -15.08 -20.04 5.09
N ARG A 211 -15.97 -19.95 6.09
CA ARG A 211 -17.36 -20.41 5.96
C ARG A 211 -18.11 -19.67 4.87
N MET A 212 -17.93 -18.34 4.81
CA MET A 212 -18.53 -17.49 3.78
C MET A 212 -18.08 -17.87 2.37
N LEU A 213 -16.81 -18.21 2.17
CA LEU A 213 -16.27 -18.60 0.86
C LEU A 213 -16.54 -20.06 0.48
N SER A 214 -16.96 -20.90 1.43
CA SER A 214 -17.27 -22.31 1.20
C SER A 214 -18.77 -22.55 0.92
N THR A 215 -19.58 -21.48 0.93
CA THR A 215 -20.98 -21.44 0.49
C THR A 215 -21.05 -20.91 -0.94
#